data_AF-A0AAW6HVG1-F1
#
_entry.id   AF-A0AAW6HVG1-F1
#
_cell.length_a   1.000
_cell.length_b   1.000
_cell.length_c   1.000
_cell.angle_alpha   90.00
_cell.angle_beta   90.00
_cell.angle_gamma   90.00
#
_symmetry.space_group_name_H-M   'P 1'
#
loop_
_entity.id
_entity.type
_entity.pdbx_description
1 polymer ?
#
loop_
_entity_poly.entity_id
_entity_poly.type
_entity_poly.pdbx_seq_one_letter_code
_entity_poly.pdbx_strand_id
1 'polypeptide(L)'
;MKPNTTSVLVLVVKTLISLSLVCQMTSCQEHDTSSIEQDTSLTLAERIIKINKGVVSAREHMEDGKPLLIVDIGPSSTFSNSALLFDASTKMVDILAKSQKIIPKDGNVEFRIITELEDRYGNTKEDAIMTIGFTGSDIEKINFGNKAGFTGWSLLNLAQPPKHITFAGREAISEYCSDDSNRNYADLFCLPWPKVSR
;
A
#
# COMPACT_ATOMS: atom_id res chain seq x y z
N MET A 1 -12.76 31.27 23.94
CA MET A 1 -11.70 30.26 23.68
C MET A 1 -12.40 29.01 23.13
N LYS A 2 -12.13 28.62 21.88
CA LYS A 2 -12.69 27.40 21.28
C LYS A 2 -11.86 26.20 21.77
N PRO A 3 -12.46 25.10 22.25
CA PRO A 3 -11.70 23.90 22.60
C PRO A 3 -11.21 23.21 21.33
N ASN A 4 -9.92 22.91 21.29
CA ASN A 4 -9.23 22.25 20.20
C ASN A 4 -9.42 20.74 20.36
N THR A 5 -10.45 20.17 19.72
CA THR A 5 -10.72 18.72 19.75
C THR A 5 -9.76 18.01 18.81
N THR A 6 -8.64 17.55 19.36
CA THR A 6 -7.77 16.58 18.69
C THR A 6 -8.33 15.19 19.01
N SER A 7 -9.13 14.63 18.10
CA SER A 7 -9.62 13.25 18.23
C SER A 7 -8.48 12.28 17.93
N VAL A 8 -8.13 11.47 18.93
CA VAL A 8 -7.17 10.36 18.84
C VAL A 8 -7.99 9.11 18.55
N LEU A 9 -7.81 8.50 17.36
CA LEU A 9 -8.36 7.19 17.01
C LEU A 9 -7.30 6.12 17.27
N VAL A 10 -7.74 4.96 17.80
CA VAL A 10 -6.88 3.84 18.18
C VAL A 10 -7.26 2.63 17.32
N LEU A 11 -6.26 1.85 16.88
CA LEU A 11 -6.46 0.63 16.10
C LEU A 11 -6.96 -0.50 17.01
N VAL A 12 -8.07 -1.16 16.65
CA VAL A 12 -8.61 -2.32 17.39
C VAL A 12 -8.40 -3.59 16.57
N VAL A 13 -7.64 -4.53 17.15
CA VAL A 13 -7.30 -5.82 16.54
C VAL A 13 -8.36 -6.85 16.90
N LYS A 14 -9.07 -7.39 15.90
CA LYS A 14 -9.91 -8.59 16.08
C LYS A 14 -9.35 -9.78 15.30
N THR A 15 -9.07 -10.85 16.03
CA THR A 15 -8.59 -12.14 15.52
C THR A 15 -9.69 -12.85 14.74
N LEU A 16 -9.52 -13.01 13.42
CA LEU A 16 -10.32 -13.91 12.59
C LEU A 16 -9.44 -15.07 12.13
N ILE A 17 -9.68 -16.26 12.68
CA ILE A 17 -9.07 -17.51 12.25
C ILE A 17 -9.92 -18.05 11.10
N SER A 18 -9.46 -17.96 9.86
CA SER A 18 -10.02 -18.73 8.74
C SER A 18 -9.05 -19.84 8.34
N LEU A 19 -9.41 -21.08 8.65
CA LEU A 19 -8.81 -22.28 8.09
C LEU A 19 -9.26 -22.44 6.63
N SER A 20 -8.33 -22.42 5.69
CA SER A 20 -8.52 -23.03 4.37
C SER A 20 -7.20 -23.56 3.85
N LEU A 21 -6.98 -24.86 4.13
CA LEU A 21 -5.88 -25.66 3.63
C LEU A 21 -6.44 -26.67 2.62
N VAL A 22 -6.54 -26.32 1.34
CA VAL A 22 -6.59 -27.30 0.23
C VAL A 22 -6.02 -26.64 -1.02
N CYS A 23 -4.77 -26.92 -1.36
CA CYS A 23 -4.28 -26.80 -2.73
C CYS A 23 -3.87 -28.21 -3.17
N GLN A 24 -4.82 -28.90 -3.82
CA GLN A 24 -4.55 -30.18 -4.47
C GLN A 24 -3.84 -29.95 -5.81
N MET A 25 -2.99 -30.91 -6.14
CA MET A 25 -2.06 -30.93 -7.26
C MET A 25 -2.75 -30.76 -8.62
N THR A 26 -2.70 -29.56 -9.19
CA THR A 26 -2.67 -29.30 -10.64
C THR A 26 -2.19 -27.88 -10.87
N SER A 27 -1.00 -27.72 -11.45
CA SER A 27 -0.51 -26.53 -12.17
C SER A 27 -1.14 -25.19 -11.75
N CYS A 28 -0.47 -24.43 -10.87
CA CYS A 28 -0.69 -22.99 -10.77
C CYS A 28 -0.31 -22.36 -12.13
N GLN A 29 -1.24 -22.33 -13.09
CA GLN A 29 -1.12 -21.48 -14.26
C GLN A 29 -1.04 -20.04 -13.75
N GLU A 30 0.10 -19.39 -14.01
CA GLU A 30 0.12 -17.93 -14.03
C GLU A 30 -1.01 -17.49 -14.95
N HIS A 31 -1.96 -16.74 -14.38
CA HIS A 31 -3.06 -16.18 -15.14
C HIS A 31 -2.42 -15.26 -16.19
N ASP A 32 -2.58 -15.57 -17.48
CA ASP A 32 -2.03 -14.77 -18.56
C ASP A 32 -2.73 -13.40 -18.59
N THR A 33 -2.14 -12.40 -17.94
CA THR A 33 -2.66 -11.02 -17.83
C THR A 33 -2.38 -10.21 -19.08
N SER A 34 -1.65 -10.75 -20.06
CA SER A 34 -1.24 -10.02 -21.28
C SER A 34 -2.44 -9.45 -22.05
N SER A 35 -3.54 -10.20 -22.11
CA SER A 35 -4.79 -9.76 -22.74
C SER A 35 -5.43 -8.55 -22.04
N ILE A 36 -5.32 -8.46 -20.71
CA ILE A 36 -5.86 -7.35 -19.91
C ILE A 36 -4.93 -6.15 -20.00
N GLU A 37 -3.61 -6.36 -19.97
CA GLU A 37 -2.60 -5.30 -20.11
C GLU A 37 -2.75 -4.52 -21.42
N GLN A 38 -3.10 -5.21 -22.50
CA GLN A 38 -3.25 -4.64 -23.85
C GLN A 38 -4.67 -4.17 -24.18
N ASP A 39 -5.63 -4.36 -23.27
CA ASP A 39 -7.01 -3.96 -23.51
C ASP A 39 -7.16 -2.43 -23.39
N THR A 40 -7.22 -1.78 -24.56
CA THR A 40 -7.38 -0.32 -24.69
C THR A 40 -8.79 0.16 -24.41
N SER A 41 -9.78 -0.74 -24.28
CA SER A 41 -11.14 -0.37 -23.87
C SER A 41 -11.25 -0.08 -22.38
N LEU A 42 -10.25 -0.52 -21.61
CA LEU A 42 -10.17 -0.30 -20.17
C LEU A 42 -9.29 0.90 -19.85
N THR A 43 -9.66 1.62 -18.80
CA THR A 43 -8.81 2.60 -18.13
C THR A 43 -7.63 1.89 -17.42
N LEU A 44 -6.59 2.62 -17.03
CA LEU A 44 -5.49 2.02 -16.26
C LEU A 44 -6.00 1.51 -14.91
N ALA A 45 -6.84 2.29 -14.23
CA ALA A 45 -7.44 1.88 -12.96
C ALA A 45 -8.20 0.54 -13.08
N GLU A 46 -9.00 0.36 -14.13
CA GLU A 46 -9.73 -0.89 -14.38
C GLU A 46 -8.78 -2.06 -14.67
N ARG A 47 -7.73 -1.84 -15.46
CA ARG A 47 -6.69 -2.87 -15.69
C ARG A 47 -6.02 -3.28 -14.39
N ILE A 48 -5.66 -2.31 -13.52
CA ILE A 48 -5.04 -2.57 -12.21
C ILE A 48 -5.94 -3.46 -11.35
N ILE A 49 -7.24 -3.14 -11.25
CA ILE A 49 -8.20 -3.92 -10.46
C ILE A 49 -8.34 -5.34 -11.02
N LYS A 50 -8.43 -5.50 -12.35
CA LYS A 50 -8.58 -6.82 -12.99
C LYS A 50 -7.33 -7.69 -12.84
N ILE A 51 -6.15 -7.11 -12.93
CA ILE A 51 -4.86 -7.81 -12.74
C ILE A 51 -4.67 -8.22 -11.28
N ASN A 52 -5.08 -7.37 -10.33
CA ASN A 52 -4.78 -7.52 -8.91
C ASN A 52 -6.04 -7.79 -8.08
N LYS A 53 -6.39 -9.09 -7.92
CA LYS A 53 -7.61 -9.57 -7.22
C LYS A 53 -7.74 -9.23 -5.72
N GLY A 54 -6.93 -8.32 -5.18
CA GLY A 54 -6.97 -7.86 -3.78
C GLY A 54 -6.91 -6.33 -3.62
N VAL A 55 -6.96 -5.57 -4.73
CA VAL A 55 -7.10 -4.11 -4.71
C VAL A 55 -8.53 -3.76 -4.33
N VAL A 56 -8.70 -2.85 -3.36
CA VAL A 56 -10.03 -2.40 -2.90
C VAL A 56 -10.65 -1.50 -3.96
N SER A 57 -9.89 -0.51 -4.43
CA SER A 57 -10.26 0.31 -5.59
C SER A 57 -9.02 0.95 -6.21
N ALA A 58 -9.13 1.38 -7.46
CA ALA A 58 -8.11 2.17 -8.13
C ALA A 58 -8.76 3.36 -8.84
N ARG A 59 -8.06 4.48 -8.92
CA ARG A 59 -8.53 5.71 -9.58
C ARG A 59 -7.36 6.40 -10.28
N GLU A 60 -7.65 7.07 -11.37
CA GLU A 60 -6.70 7.90 -12.11
C GLU A 60 -7.00 9.38 -11.89
N HIS A 61 -5.94 10.16 -11.74
CA HIS A 61 -6.01 11.61 -11.69
C HIS A 61 -4.85 12.22 -12.48
N MET A 62 -4.95 13.52 -12.78
CA MET A 62 -3.82 14.29 -13.29
C MET A 62 -3.36 15.23 -12.19
N GLU A 63 -2.12 15.10 -11.75
CA GLU A 63 -1.51 15.96 -10.73
C GLU A 63 -0.27 16.63 -11.33
N ASP A 64 -0.23 17.96 -11.30
CA ASP A 64 0.86 18.76 -11.90
C ASP A 64 1.19 18.39 -13.35
N GLY A 65 0.15 18.05 -14.13
CA GLY A 65 0.30 17.64 -15.53
C GLY A 65 0.84 16.22 -15.74
N LYS A 66 1.01 15.43 -14.67
CA LYS A 66 1.45 14.04 -14.70
C LYS A 66 0.31 13.08 -14.33
N PRO A 67 0.26 11.87 -14.91
CA PRO A 67 -0.67 10.84 -14.46
C PRO A 67 -0.42 10.44 -13.01
N LEU A 68 -1.47 10.33 -12.21
CA LEU A 68 -1.44 9.81 -10.85
C LEU A 68 -2.40 8.64 -10.75
N LEU A 69 -1.87 7.46 -10.44
CA LEU A 69 -2.66 6.28 -10.11
C LEU A 69 -2.78 6.16 -8.59
N ILE A 70 -4.00 6.22 -8.07
CA ILE A 70 -4.29 6.03 -6.65
C ILE A 70 -4.89 4.63 -6.47
N VAL A 71 -4.26 3.80 -5.65
CA VAL A 71 -4.68 2.42 -5.35
C VAL A 71 -5.01 2.30 -3.87
N ASP A 72 -6.27 2.02 -3.58
CA ASP A 72 -6.70 1.73 -2.21
C ASP A 72 -6.42 0.25 -1.93
N ILE A 73 -5.66 -0.03 -0.88
CA ILE A 73 -5.33 -1.38 -0.41
C ILE A 73 -5.80 -1.55 1.03
N GLY A 74 -6.48 -2.65 1.31
CA GLY A 74 -6.81 -3.07 2.66
C GLY A 74 -5.81 -4.12 3.15
N PRO A 75 -5.44 -4.16 4.44
CA PRO A 75 -4.58 -5.22 4.97
C PRO A 75 -5.29 -6.58 4.90
N SER A 76 -4.54 -7.65 4.61
CA SER A 76 -5.05 -9.03 4.70
C SER A 76 -5.23 -9.46 6.16
N SER A 77 -4.56 -8.76 7.09
CA SER A 77 -4.61 -9.05 8.50
C SER A 77 -4.38 -7.80 9.34
N THR A 78 -5.14 -7.63 10.42
CA THR A 78 -5.04 -6.49 11.34
C THR A 78 -4.35 -6.85 12.65
N PHE A 79 -3.55 -7.93 12.71
CA PHE A 79 -3.00 -8.49 13.96
C PHE A 79 -2.13 -7.51 14.77
N SER A 80 -1.40 -6.61 14.12
CA SER A 80 -0.69 -5.50 14.75
C SER A 80 -0.39 -4.39 13.75
N ASN A 81 -0.02 -3.22 14.25
CA ASN A 81 0.38 -2.04 13.47
C ASN A 81 1.65 -2.32 12.65
N SER A 82 2.63 -3.04 13.22
CA SER A 82 3.82 -3.47 12.48
C SER A 82 3.49 -4.48 11.37
N ALA A 83 2.62 -5.46 11.67
CA ALA A 83 2.19 -6.45 10.68
C ALA A 83 1.40 -5.80 9.52
N LEU A 84 0.63 -4.75 9.81
CA LEU A 84 -0.12 -3.99 8.82
C LEU A 84 0.81 -3.37 7.76
N LEU A 85 1.91 -2.71 8.16
CA LEU A 85 2.83 -2.11 7.19
C LEU A 85 3.66 -3.16 6.44
N PHE A 86 4.03 -4.24 7.12
CA PHE A 86 4.70 -5.36 6.46
C PHE A 86 3.81 -5.98 5.36
N ASP A 87 2.55 -6.28 5.67
CA ASP A 87 1.57 -6.81 4.70
C ASP A 87 1.30 -5.82 3.56
N ALA A 88 1.07 -4.54 3.89
CA ALA A 88 0.86 -3.50 2.89
C ALA A 88 2.07 -3.38 1.94
N SER A 89 3.30 -3.37 2.45
CA SER A 89 4.51 -3.30 1.62
C SER A 89 4.64 -4.50 0.69
N THR A 90 4.29 -5.69 1.16
CA THR A 90 4.30 -6.92 0.35
C THR A 90 3.26 -6.86 -0.76
N LYS A 91 2.05 -6.36 -0.46
CA LYS A 91 1.00 -6.15 -1.47
C LYS A 91 1.38 -5.10 -2.50
N MET A 92 1.99 -4.00 -2.07
CA MET A 92 2.48 -2.96 -2.99
C MET A 92 3.50 -3.54 -3.96
N VAL A 93 4.46 -4.35 -3.48
CA VAL A 93 5.41 -5.06 -4.36
C VAL A 93 4.70 -5.96 -5.36
N ASP A 94 3.74 -6.78 -4.93
CA ASP A 94 3.00 -7.69 -5.82
C ASP A 94 2.20 -6.94 -6.89
N ILE A 95 1.50 -5.87 -6.49
CA ILE A 95 0.72 -5.02 -7.42
C ILE A 95 1.64 -4.37 -8.44
N LEU A 96 2.73 -3.75 -7.98
CA LEU A 96 3.69 -3.10 -8.88
C LEU A 96 4.37 -4.10 -9.81
N ALA A 97 4.73 -5.29 -9.33
CA ALA A 97 5.33 -6.35 -10.15
C ALA A 97 4.41 -6.80 -11.28
N LYS A 98 3.12 -7.03 -10.96
CA LYS A 98 2.11 -7.48 -11.94
C LYS A 98 1.69 -6.39 -12.92
N SER A 99 1.84 -5.12 -12.54
CA SER A 99 1.33 -3.98 -13.31
C SER A 99 2.42 -3.05 -13.85
N GLN A 100 3.70 -3.41 -13.69
CA GLN A 100 4.84 -2.57 -14.06
C GLN A 100 4.75 -2.04 -15.50
N LYS A 101 4.32 -2.88 -16.44
CA LYS A 101 4.26 -2.55 -17.87
C LYS A 101 3.19 -1.51 -18.23
N ILE A 102 2.16 -1.36 -17.39
CA ILE A 102 1.02 -0.47 -17.66
C ILE A 102 1.08 0.82 -16.83
N ILE A 103 1.96 0.89 -15.82
CA ILE A 103 2.17 2.09 -15.02
C ILE A 103 2.91 3.15 -15.87
N PRO A 104 2.38 4.38 -16.00
CA PRO A 104 3.04 5.44 -16.75
C PRO A 104 4.40 5.82 -16.12
N LYS A 105 5.45 5.86 -16.94
CA LYS A 105 6.83 6.16 -16.50
C LYS A 105 6.99 7.58 -15.98
N ASP A 106 6.27 8.52 -16.57
CA ASP A 106 6.21 9.93 -16.20
C ASP A 106 5.16 10.23 -15.12
N GLY A 107 4.38 9.23 -14.71
CA GLY A 107 3.37 9.33 -13.68
C GLY A 107 3.87 9.02 -12.27
N ASN A 108 2.92 9.03 -11.33
CA ASN A 108 3.11 8.63 -9.94
C ASN A 108 2.09 7.54 -9.56
N VAL A 109 2.45 6.72 -8.58
CA VAL A 109 1.53 5.74 -7.98
C VAL A 109 1.45 5.99 -6.49
N GLU A 110 0.23 6.12 -5.97
CA GLU A 110 -0.05 6.28 -4.56
C GLU A 110 -0.86 5.10 -4.03
N PHE A 111 -0.37 4.48 -2.96
CA PHE A 111 -1.11 3.48 -2.22
C PHE A 111 -1.74 4.09 -0.98
N ARG A 112 -3.06 4.03 -0.88
CA ARG A 112 -3.80 4.43 0.32
C ARG A 112 -4.08 3.18 1.13
N ILE A 113 -3.53 3.12 2.33
CA ILE A 113 -3.74 2.00 3.25
C ILE A 113 -5.04 2.25 4.01
N ILE A 114 -6.08 1.49 3.67
CA ILE A 114 -7.42 1.59 4.24
C ILE A 114 -7.55 0.56 5.37
N THR A 115 -8.05 0.98 6.53
CA THR A 115 -8.35 0.06 7.63
C THR A 115 -9.57 0.53 8.42
N GLU A 116 -10.15 -0.37 9.21
CA GLU A 116 -11.20 -0.02 10.16
C GLU A 116 -10.57 0.73 11.35
N LEU A 117 -11.12 1.90 11.64
CA LEU A 117 -10.72 2.76 12.75
C LEU A 117 -11.86 2.84 13.75
N GLU A 118 -11.54 2.65 15.03
CA GLU A 118 -12.47 2.81 16.13
C GLU A 118 -12.16 4.11 16.89
N ASP A 119 -13.20 4.90 17.15
CA ASP A 119 -13.08 6.05 18.03
C ASP A 119 -13.23 5.65 19.52
N ARG A 120 -12.91 6.57 20.43
CA ARG A 120 -13.02 6.34 21.88
C ARG A 120 -14.45 6.07 22.38
N TYR A 121 -15.46 6.20 21.52
CA TYR A 121 -16.87 5.97 21.82
C TYR A 121 -17.36 4.65 21.22
N GLY A 122 -16.50 3.88 20.55
CA GLY A 122 -16.83 2.61 19.91
C GLY A 122 -17.45 2.74 18.53
N ASN A 123 -17.42 3.94 17.91
CA ASN A 123 -17.86 4.07 16.52
C ASN A 123 -16.73 3.62 15.59
N THR A 124 -17.05 2.75 14.64
CA THR A 124 -16.10 2.31 13.62
C THR A 124 -16.33 2.99 12.28
N LYS A 125 -15.24 3.23 11.54
CA LYS A 125 -15.27 3.66 10.13
C LYS A 125 -14.08 3.09 9.37
N GLU A 126 -14.25 2.76 8.10
CA GLU A 126 -13.13 2.46 7.22
C GLU A 126 -12.56 3.76 6.64
N ASP A 127 -11.26 3.98 6.80
CA ASP A 127 -10.61 5.19 6.28
C ASP A 127 -9.12 4.94 5.96
N ALA A 128 -8.55 5.81 5.14
CA ALA A 128 -7.13 5.80 4.83
C ALA A 128 -6.31 6.31 6.02
N ILE A 129 -5.42 5.47 6.56
CA ILE A 129 -4.53 5.89 7.67
C ILE A 129 -3.25 6.56 7.17
N MET A 130 -2.82 6.24 5.95
CA MET A 130 -1.70 6.88 5.30
C MET A 130 -1.73 6.67 3.78
N THR A 131 -0.96 7.51 3.09
CA THR A 131 -0.72 7.42 1.65
C THR A 131 0.78 7.30 1.40
N ILE A 132 1.20 6.25 0.70
CA ILE A 132 2.60 6.02 0.33
C ILE A 132 2.73 6.18 -1.18
N GLY A 133 3.56 7.13 -1.61
CA GLY A 133 3.74 7.48 -3.02
C GLY A 133 5.05 6.96 -3.61
N PHE A 134 5.05 6.67 -4.90
CA PHE A 134 6.22 6.23 -5.68
C PHE A 134 6.22 6.91 -7.06
N THR A 135 7.39 7.24 -7.60
CA THR A 135 7.47 7.72 -8.99
C THR A 135 7.38 6.54 -9.95
N GLY A 136 6.70 6.73 -11.09
CA GLY A 136 6.69 5.77 -12.20
C GLY A 136 8.10 5.48 -12.72
N SER A 137 8.96 6.50 -12.73
CA SER A 137 10.34 6.39 -13.17
C SER A 137 11.21 5.50 -12.28
N ASP A 138 10.93 5.43 -10.97
CA ASP A 138 11.62 4.51 -10.08
C ASP A 138 11.04 3.10 -10.22
N ILE A 139 9.71 2.99 -10.35
CA ILE A 139 9.03 1.71 -10.57
C ILE A 139 9.54 1.01 -11.84
N GLU A 140 9.77 1.74 -12.92
CA GLU A 140 10.30 1.20 -14.18
C GLU A 140 11.68 0.54 -14.01
N LYS A 141 12.54 1.09 -13.14
CA LYS A 141 13.91 0.60 -12.94
C LYS A 141 13.96 -0.69 -12.11
N ILE A 142 12.88 -1.05 -11.43
CA ILE A 142 12.85 -2.21 -10.54
C ILE A 142 12.84 -3.50 -11.34
N ASN A 143 13.75 -4.42 -11.01
CA ASN A 143 13.72 -5.79 -11.55
C ASN A 143 12.94 -6.73 -10.61
N PHE A 144 11.63 -6.78 -10.76
CA PHE A 144 10.75 -7.66 -9.98
C PHE A 144 10.97 -9.16 -10.26
N GLY A 145 11.63 -9.52 -11.36
CA GLY A 145 12.00 -10.91 -11.67
C GLY A 145 13.07 -11.48 -10.74
N ASN A 146 13.88 -10.62 -10.10
CA ASN A 146 14.86 -11.03 -9.11
C ASN A 146 14.22 -11.11 -7.71
N LYS A 147 13.41 -12.15 -7.49
CA LYS A 147 12.64 -12.38 -6.24
C LYS A 147 13.50 -12.42 -4.97
N ALA A 148 14.81 -12.67 -5.08
CA ALA A 148 15.72 -12.70 -3.94
C ALA A 148 16.16 -11.31 -3.46
N GLY A 149 15.99 -10.25 -4.27
CA GLY A 149 16.63 -8.95 -4.03
C GLY A 149 15.69 -7.78 -3.73
N PHE A 150 14.46 -7.78 -4.24
CA PHE A 150 13.55 -6.63 -4.09
C PHE A 150 12.33 -6.99 -3.24
N THR A 151 12.31 -6.52 -2.00
CA THR A 151 11.28 -6.83 -1.00
C THR A 151 10.45 -5.59 -0.64
N GLY A 152 9.48 -5.76 0.26
CA GLY A 152 8.74 -4.64 0.84
C GLY A 152 9.66 -3.59 1.47
N TRP A 153 10.76 -4.01 2.11
CA TRP A 153 11.77 -3.09 2.64
C TRP A 153 12.41 -2.24 1.55
N SER A 154 12.87 -2.88 0.47
CA SER A 154 13.48 -2.20 -0.67
C SER A 154 12.52 -1.20 -1.30
N LEU A 155 11.24 -1.57 -1.41
CA LEU A 155 10.21 -0.69 -1.95
C LEU A 155 9.96 0.52 -1.05
N LEU A 156 9.81 0.31 0.27
CA LEU A 156 9.57 1.39 1.23
C LEU A 156 10.69 2.44 1.21
N ASN A 157 11.93 2.03 0.96
CA ASN A 157 13.06 2.95 0.79
C ASN A 157 12.97 3.87 -0.43
N LEU A 158 12.07 3.59 -1.38
CA LEU A 158 11.76 4.47 -2.52
C LEU A 158 10.53 5.36 -2.27
N ALA A 159 9.89 5.25 -1.11
CA ALA A 159 8.67 5.97 -0.81
C ALA A 159 8.90 7.48 -0.73
N GLN A 160 7.99 8.23 -1.35
CA GLN A 160 7.91 9.67 -1.20
C GLN A 160 7.24 10.06 0.13
N PRO A 161 7.49 11.29 0.63
CA PRO A 161 6.80 11.83 1.78
C PRO A 161 5.30 11.62 1.74
N PRO A 162 4.71 10.98 2.77
CA PRO A 162 3.30 10.65 2.75
C PRO A 162 2.50 11.95 2.74
N LYS A 163 1.73 12.20 1.67
CA LYS A 163 0.87 13.40 1.56
C LYS A 163 -0.20 13.45 2.64
N HIS A 164 -0.63 12.28 3.10
CA HIS A 164 -1.61 12.11 4.16
C HIS A 164 -1.12 11.06 5.15
N ILE A 165 -1.22 11.38 6.45
CA ILE A 165 -0.96 10.44 7.53
C ILE A 165 -1.75 10.82 8.78
N THR A 166 -2.56 9.89 9.29
CA THR A 166 -3.36 10.08 10.50
C THR A 166 -2.52 9.83 11.75
N PHE A 167 -3.15 9.83 12.93
CA PHE A 167 -2.49 9.39 14.16
C PHE A 167 -2.18 7.89 14.11
N ALA A 168 -3.18 7.05 13.78
CA ALA A 168 -3.00 5.61 13.61
C ALA A 168 -1.91 5.27 12.58
N GLY A 169 -1.83 6.03 11.48
CA GLY A 169 -0.75 5.84 10.51
C GLY A 169 0.65 6.13 11.08
N ARG A 170 0.79 7.12 11.95
CA ARG A 170 2.06 7.41 12.64
C ARG A 170 2.43 6.32 13.64
N GLU A 171 1.44 5.80 14.37
CA GLU A 171 1.67 4.67 15.28
C GLU A 171 2.11 3.43 14.51
N ALA A 172 1.48 3.14 13.36
CA ALA A 172 1.88 2.05 12.49
C ALA A 172 3.36 2.16 12.05
N ILE A 173 3.77 3.32 11.53
CA ILE A 173 5.18 3.56 11.15
C ILE A 173 6.11 3.45 12.35
N SER A 174 5.73 4.04 13.49
CA SER A 174 6.54 4.01 14.70
C SER A 174 6.77 2.59 15.20
N GLU A 175 5.73 1.75 15.21
CA GLU A 175 5.82 0.37 15.63
C GLU A 175 6.62 -0.46 14.62
N TYR A 176 6.35 -0.29 13.33
CA TYR A 176 7.10 -0.95 12.26
C TYR A 176 8.61 -0.68 12.35
N CYS A 177 8.99 0.58 12.52
CA CYS A 177 10.39 1.02 12.62
C CYS A 177 11.03 0.80 14.00
N SER A 178 10.26 0.36 14.99
CA SER A 178 10.82 -0.05 16.28
C SER A 178 11.48 -1.43 16.21
N ASP A 179 11.05 -2.28 15.26
CA ASP A 179 11.69 -3.55 14.97
C ASP A 179 13.06 -3.35 14.31
N ASP A 180 14.09 -4.04 14.83
CA ASP A 180 15.47 -3.89 14.38
C ASP A 180 15.66 -4.28 12.91
N SER A 181 14.98 -5.32 12.44
CA SER A 181 15.10 -5.78 11.04
C SER A 181 14.48 -4.76 10.11
N ASN A 182 13.24 -4.33 10.39
CA ASN A 182 12.56 -3.32 9.59
C ASN A 182 13.36 -2.01 9.54
N ARG A 183 13.87 -1.55 10.69
CA ARG A 183 14.68 -0.33 10.75
C ARG A 183 15.99 -0.44 9.98
N ASN A 184 16.61 -1.62 9.95
CA ASN A 184 17.88 -1.83 9.25
C ASN A 184 17.70 -1.98 7.73
N TYR A 185 16.61 -2.62 7.28
CA TYR A 185 16.40 -2.89 5.86
C TYR A 185 15.52 -1.87 5.13
N ALA A 186 14.64 -1.16 5.85
CA ALA A 186 13.85 0.00 5.38
C ALA A 186 14.32 1.29 6.06
N ASP A 187 15.64 1.46 6.15
CA ASP A 187 16.32 2.54 6.86
C ASP A 187 15.88 3.94 6.43
N LEU A 188 15.82 4.22 5.13
CA LEU A 188 15.38 5.51 4.60
C LEU A 188 13.93 5.82 4.96
N PHE A 189 13.06 4.82 4.87
CA PHE A 189 11.65 4.94 5.25
C PHE A 189 11.47 5.21 6.76
N CYS A 190 12.33 4.61 7.58
CA CYS A 190 12.30 4.74 9.03
C CYS A 190 12.99 6.00 9.57
N LEU A 191 13.57 6.83 8.70
CA LEU A 191 14.01 8.16 9.09
C LEU A 191 12.82 9.08 9.38
N PRO A 192 13.00 10.10 10.24
CA PRO A 192 11.97 11.12 10.45
C PRO A 192 11.59 11.79 9.14
N TRP A 193 10.33 11.65 8.74
CA TRP A 193 9.80 12.31 7.57
C TRP A 193 9.74 13.83 7.77
N PRO A 194 10.01 14.64 6.73
CA PRO A 194 9.76 16.07 6.78
C PRO A 194 8.32 16.33 7.23
N LYS A 195 8.10 17.35 8.06
CA LYS A 195 6.75 17.69 8.54
C LYS A 195 5.88 18.01 7.33
N VAL A 196 4.92 17.14 7.05
CA VAL A 196 3.86 17.36 6.07
C VAL A 196 2.97 18.48 6.63
N SER A 197 2.94 19.63 5.96
CA SER A 197 2.06 20.75 6.33
C SER A 197 0.60 20.30 6.23
N ARG A 198 -0.13 20.44 7.34
CA ARG A 198 -1.58 20.19 7.40
C ARG A 198 -2.36 21.22 6.61
#